data_AF-A0A7W8X8B9-F1
#
_entry.id   AF-A0A7W8X8B9-F1
#
_cell.length_a   1.000
_cell.length_b   1.000
_cell.length_c   1.000
_cell.angle_alpha   90.00
_cell.angle_beta   90.00
_cell.angle_gamma   90.00
#
_symmetry.space_group_name_H-M   'P 1'
#
loop_
_entity.id
_entity.type
_entity.pdbx_description
1 polymer ?
#
loop_
_entity_poly.entity_id
_entity_poly.type
_entity_poly.pdbx_seq_one_letter_code
_entity_poly.pdbx_strand_id
1 'polypeptide(L)'
;MKAEILEQHRWLEQLTGRWRVTFDMPDANGEQPSEAAWIDETRSLGGAWIVSEMTGIMPDGSKATNIMMLGYDPAKSVMSALSPVR
;
A
#
# COMPACT_ATOMS: atom_id res chain seq x y z
N MET A 1 21.28 12.85 9.86
CA MET A 1 20.21 13.18 10.82
C MET A 1 19.36 11.93 11.00
N LYS A 2 19.22 11.39 12.22
CA LYS A 2 18.24 10.32 12.49
C LYS A 2 16.92 11.02 12.82
N ALA A 3 15.86 10.70 12.08
CA ALA A 3 14.53 11.16 12.47
C ALA A 3 14.17 10.54 13.82
N GLU A 4 13.62 11.35 14.72
CA GLU A 4 13.10 10.85 15.99
C GLU A 4 11.84 10.01 15.72
N ILE A 5 11.82 8.77 16.20
CA ILE A 5 10.69 7.86 16.01
C ILE A 5 9.63 8.13 17.07
N LEU A 6 8.66 8.96 16.69
CA LEU A 6 7.43 9.23 17.45
C LEU A 6 6.44 8.05 17.45
N GLU A 7 5.44 8.11 18.32
CA GLU A 7 4.39 7.09 18.45
C GLU A 7 3.56 6.93 17.16
N GLN A 8 3.33 8.01 16.42
CA GLN A 8 2.62 7.99 15.14
C GLN A 8 3.39 7.21 14.07
N HIS A 9 4.72 7.22 14.10
CA HIS A 9 5.49 6.34 13.22
C HIS A 9 5.31 4.87 13.61
N ARG A 10 5.30 4.57 14.92
CA ARG A 10 5.11 3.20 15.43
C ARG A 10 3.70 2.67 15.14
N TRP A 11 2.71 3.55 15.10
CA TRP A 11 1.35 3.19 14.71
C TRP A 11 1.31 2.51 13.33
N LEU A 12 2.19 2.89 12.39
CA LEU A 12 2.26 2.29 11.06
C LEU A 12 2.64 0.81 11.08
N GLU A 13 3.32 0.32 12.13
CA GLU A 13 3.71 -1.09 12.24
C GLU A 13 2.50 -2.03 12.22
N GLN A 14 1.33 -1.57 12.67
CA GLN A 14 0.10 -2.36 12.64
C GLN A 14 -0.39 -2.68 11.21
N LEU A 15 0.08 -1.92 10.22
CA LEU A 15 -0.26 -2.11 8.81
C LEU A 15 0.69 -3.11 8.12
N THR A 16 1.77 -3.50 8.78
CA THR A 16 2.72 -4.48 8.23
C THR A 16 2.09 -5.87 8.17
N GLY A 17 2.47 -6.63 7.15
CA GLY A 17 1.95 -7.96 6.91
C GLY A 17 1.57 -8.20 5.46
N ARG A 18 0.91 -9.33 5.24
CA ARG A 18 0.41 -9.74 3.92
C ARG A 18 -1.11 -9.62 3.92
N TRP A 19 -1.63 -8.84 2.98
CA TRP A 19 -3.05 -8.52 2.87
C TRP A 19 -3.62 -9.09 1.59
N ARG A 20 -4.87 -9.55 1.68
CA ARG A 20 -5.70 -9.85 0.51
C ARG A 20 -6.47 -8.59 0.16
N VAL A 21 -6.30 -8.08 -1.05
CA VAL A 21 -6.96 -6.87 -1.55
C VAL A 21 -7.99 -7.27 -2.60
N THR A 22 -9.21 -6.80 -2.40
CA THR A 22 -10.36 -7.04 -3.27
C THR A 22 -10.97 -5.72 -3.69
N PHE A 23 -11.30 -5.58 -4.97
CA PHE A 23 -11.96 -4.41 -5.50
C PHE A 23 -13.39 -4.78 -5.86
N ASP A 24 -14.35 -3.98 -5.40
CA ASP A 24 -15.72 -4.06 -5.89
C ASP A 24 -15.87 -3.10 -7.07
N MET A 25 -15.21 -3.45 -8.18
CA MET A 25 -15.26 -2.73 -9.44
C MET A 25 -15.92 -3.63 -10.48
N PRO A 26 -17.02 -3.19 -11.13
CA PRO A 26 -17.54 -3.89 -12.29
C PRO A 26 -16.48 -3.93 -13.39
N ASP A 27 -16.38 -5.05 -14.10
CA ASP A 27 -15.60 -5.11 -15.32
C ASP A 27 -16.27 -4.32 -16.46
N ALA A 28 -15.65 -4.29 -17.63
CA ALA A 28 -16.18 -3.58 -18.79
C ALA A 28 -17.55 -4.11 -19.27
N ASN A 29 -17.94 -5.32 -18.86
CA ASN A 29 -19.22 -5.95 -19.18
C ASN A 29 -20.26 -5.80 -18.04
N GLY A 30 -19.89 -5.13 -16.93
CA GLY A 30 -20.73 -5.01 -15.75
C GLY A 30 -20.77 -6.27 -14.87
N GLU A 31 -19.92 -7.25 -15.16
CA GLU A 31 -19.75 -8.45 -14.33
C GLU A 31 -18.65 -8.20 -13.28
N GLN A 32 -18.80 -8.75 -12.08
CA GLN A 32 -17.77 -8.63 -11.07
C GLN A 32 -16.59 -9.54 -11.49
N PRO A 33 -15.36 -9.01 -11.68
CA PRO A 33 -14.22 -9.84 -12.06
C PRO A 33 -14.08 -11.01 -11.10
N SER A 34 -13.88 -12.21 -11.64
CA SER A 34 -13.73 -13.43 -10.84
C SER A 34 -12.55 -13.31 -9.89
N GLU A 35 -12.80 -12.97 -8.62
CA GLU A 35 -11.96 -13.14 -7.43
C GLU A 35 -10.42 -13.05 -7.58
N ALA A 36 -9.87 -12.30 -8.54
CA ALA A 36 -8.45 -12.15 -8.70
C ALA A 36 -7.94 -11.25 -7.57
N ALA A 37 -7.74 -11.88 -6.41
CA ALA A 37 -7.33 -11.23 -5.20
C ALA A 37 -5.93 -10.67 -5.43
N TRP A 38 -5.81 -9.35 -5.35
CA TRP A 38 -4.53 -8.69 -5.33
C TRP A 38 -3.88 -9.01 -3.98
N ILE A 39 -2.56 -9.17 -3.99
CA ILE A 39 -1.79 -9.41 -2.77
C ILE A 39 -0.98 -8.15 -2.50
N ASP A 40 -1.12 -7.60 -1.30
CA ASP A 40 -0.26 -6.52 -0.80
C ASP A 40 0.68 -7.08 0.25
N GLU A 41 1.98 -6.89 0.04
CA GLU A 41 3.02 -7.15 1.02
C GLU A 41 3.53 -5.83 1.58
N THR A 42 3.20 -5.56 2.84
CA THR A 42 3.57 -4.33 3.54
C THR A 42 4.66 -4.60 4.58
N ARG A 43 5.75 -3.84 4.51
CA ARG A 43 6.90 -3.97 5.42
C ARG A 43 7.35 -2.63 5.98
N SER A 44 7.88 -2.64 7.21
CA SER A 44 8.51 -1.47 7.81
C SER A 44 9.83 -1.11 7.11
N LEU A 45 10.13 0.18 7.03
CA LEU A 45 11.38 0.74 6.55
C LEU A 45 11.95 1.67 7.62
N GLY A 46 12.88 1.14 8.42
CA GLY A 46 13.60 1.91 9.43
C GLY A 46 12.70 2.46 10.56
N GLY A 47 11.49 1.91 10.74
CA GLY A 47 10.54 2.30 11.78
C GLY A 47 9.87 3.68 11.59
N ALA A 48 10.18 4.40 10.52
CA ALA A 48 9.59 5.71 10.19
C ALA A 48 8.57 5.64 9.05
N TRP A 49 8.67 4.61 8.22
CA TRP A 49 7.86 4.41 7.03
C TRP A 49 7.42 2.96 6.94
N ILE A 50 6.34 2.73 6.20
CA ILE A 50 6.03 1.43 5.60
C ILE A 50 6.13 1.52 4.08
N VAL A 51 6.47 0.40 3.46
CA VAL A 51 6.40 0.21 2.02
C VAL A 51 5.43 -0.94 1.75
N SER A 52 4.40 -0.65 0.97
CA SER A 52 3.39 -1.60 0.52
C SER A 52 3.60 -1.89 -0.96
N GLU A 53 3.81 -3.15 -1.30
CA GLU A 53 3.90 -3.61 -2.69
C GLU A 53 2.70 -4.49 -3.00
N MET A 54 1.80 -3.97 -3.84
CA MET A 54 0.60 -4.66 -4.28
C MET A 54 0.81 -5.25 -5.67
N THR A 55 0.55 -6.55 -5.81
CA THR A 55 0.64 -7.28 -7.08
C THR A 55 -0.69 -7.94 -7.43
N GLY A 56 -0.98 -8.03 -8.72
CA GLY A 56 -2.20 -8.66 -9.21
C GLY A 56 -2.24 -8.79 -10.72
N ILE A 57 -3.38 -9.25 -11.22
CA ILE A 57 -3.63 -9.47 -12.65
C ILE A 57 -4.68 -8.45 -13.11
N MET A 58 -4.38 -7.74 -14.18
CA MET A 58 -5.32 -6.83 -14.84
C MET A 58 -6.34 -7.62 -15.68
N PRO A 59 -7.47 -7.00 -16.08
CA PRO A 59 -8.48 -7.67 -16.93
C PRO A 59 -7.94 -8.23 -18.25
N ASP A 60 -6.87 -7.65 -18.81
CA ASP A 60 -6.21 -8.12 -20.04
C ASP A 60 -5.25 -9.31 -19.82
N GLY A 61 -5.18 -9.82 -18.59
CA GLY A 61 -4.28 -10.91 -18.18
C GLY A 61 -2.84 -10.46 -17.89
N SER A 62 -2.51 -9.18 -18.07
CA SER A 62 -1.19 -8.66 -17.75
C SER A 62 -0.96 -8.57 -16.23
N LYS A 63 0.31 -8.66 -15.81
CA LYS A 63 0.70 -8.47 -14.41
C LYS A 63 0.79 -6.99 -14.09
N ALA A 64 0.27 -6.60 -12.94
CA ALA A 64 0.36 -5.26 -12.39
C ALA A 64 1.09 -5.26 -11.05
N THR A 65 1.91 -4.23 -10.86
CA THR A 65 2.54 -3.91 -9.57
C THR A 65 2.27 -2.44 -9.26
N ASN A 66 1.86 -2.18 -8.01
CA ASN A 66 1.74 -0.86 -7.43
C ASN A 66 2.57 -0.82 -6.15
N ILE A 67 3.36 0.25 -5.97
CA ILE A 67 4.19 0.45 -4.78
C ILE A 67 3.78 1.77 -4.16
N MET A 68 3.50 1.74 -2.86
CA MET A 68 3.18 2.91 -2.05
C MET A 68 4.11 2.96 -0.84
N MET A 69 4.55 4.16 -0.48
CA MET A 69 5.25 4.41 0.77
C MET A 69 4.39 5.32 1.65
N LEU A 70 4.16 4.94 2.90
CA LEU A 70 3.37 5.73 3.86
C LEU A 70 4.22 6.07 5.08
N GLY A 71 4.17 7.33 5.51
CA GLY A 71 4.89 7.83 6.67
C GLY A 71 4.14 8.95 7.37
N TYR A 72 4.65 9.36 8.52
CA TYR A 72 4.13 10.48 9.29
C TYR A 72 5.07 11.70 9.15
N ASP A 73 4.50 12.88 8.89
CA ASP A 73 5.21 14.16 8.89
C ASP A 73 4.93 14.88 10.23
N PRO A 74 5.89 14.94 11.18
CA PRO A 74 5.68 15.58 12.47
C PRO A 74 5.45 17.09 12.37
N ALA A 75 6.05 17.76 11.37
CA ALA A 75 5.93 19.21 11.21
C ALA A 75 4.52 19.63 10.80
N LYS A 76 3.84 18.76 10.05
CA LYS A 76 2.45 18.97 9.61
C LYS A 76 1.43 18.17 10.42
N SER A 77 1.90 17.23 11.24
CA SER A 77 1.07 16.30 12.00
C SER A 77 0.09 15.50 11.13
N VAL A 78 0.54 15.01 9.97
CA VAL A 78 -0.29 14.24 9.02
C VAL A 78 0.40 12.95 8.57
N MET A 79 -0.41 11.94 8.24
CA MET A 79 0.04 10.79 7.45
C MET A 79 0.12 11.19 5.98
N SER A 80 1.24 10.87 5.33
CA SER A 80 1.48 11.23 3.93
C SER A 80 1.95 10.01 3.15
N ALA A 81 1.25 9.72 2.06
CA ALA A 81 1.67 8.71 1.10
C ALA A 81 2.55 9.35 0.02
N LEU A 82 3.63 8.68 -0.32
CA LEU A 82 4.42 8.93 -1.51
C LEU A 82 4.14 7.80 -2.49
N SER A 83 3.56 8.15 -3.63
CA SER A 83 3.52 7.25 -4.78
C SER A 83 4.73 7.57 -5.67
N PRO A 84 5.47 6.55 -6.14
CA PRO A 84 6.43 6.76 -7.21
C PRO A 84 5.67 7.34 -8.41
N VAL A 85 6.03 8.55 -8.82
CA VAL A 85 5.61 9.06 -10.13
C VAL A 85 6.23 8.12 -11.16
N ARG A 86 5.38 7.46 -11.95
CA ARG A 86 5.83 6.72 -13.14
C ARG A 86 6.40 7.69 -14.18
#